data_AF-A0A367J9A4-F1
#
_entry.id   AF-A0A367J9A4-F1
#
_cell.length_a   1.000
_cell.length_b   1.000
_cell.length_c   1.000
_cell.angle_alpha   90.00
_cell.angle_beta   90.00
_cell.angle_gamma   90.00
#
_symmetry.space_group_name_H-M   'P 1'
#
loop_
_entity.id
_entity.type
_entity.pdbx_description
1 polymer ?
#
loop_
_entity_poly.entity_id
_entity_poly.type
_entity_poly.pdbx_seq_one_letter_code
_entity_poly.pdbx_strand_id
1 'polypeptide(L)'
;MGSRVFGSDPDVFFIRSDNNKLSEVEKHTLLIVNLVLGQLTLMSDNVNLYSDLEHKLYASTFPKPEAKVTGMTSLGLETYRVDYTCNQRQYIFYTNLSPLPYTTHLPLGEDAQDVYYFEHSNVLIKDKVDWLKSQTAIFLKPHETRMFMKISDRFMGSTGHLLPGTEIDSLSITDVVRITTKKRYTAKNKLYIRLDGEIPQVYVNQTLAQVKKYVWNQDITVIKITF
;
A
#
# COMPACT_ATOMS: atom_id res chain seq x y z
N MET A 1 15.17 15.47 23.40
CA MET A 1 15.27 14.07 23.89
C MET A 1 14.82 13.17 22.75
N GLY A 2 15.65 12.69 21.83
CA GLY A 2 16.89 11.94 22.01
C GLY A 2 16.61 10.49 21.58
N SER A 3 16.39 10.24 20.27
CA SER A 3 16.16 8.89 19.75
C SER A 3 17.04 8.56 18.54
N ARG A 4 18.17 7.93 18.87
CA ARG A 4 18.80 6.78 18.20
C ARG A 4 19.45 7.01 16.82
N VAL A 5 20.78 7.12 16.86
CA VAL A 5 21.75 6.87 15.77
C VAL A 5 21.79 5.38 15.36
N PHE A 6 20.97 4.52 15.96
CA PHE A 6 20.89 3.08 15.66
C PHE A 6 19.54 2.78 14.99
N GLY A 7 19.59 2.56 13.68
CA GLY A 7 18.46 2.06 12.90
C GLY A 7 18.73 0.69 12.32
N SER A 8 17.66 -0.08 12.08
CA SER A 8 17.75 -1.33 11.34
C SER A 8 18.09 -1.02 9.89
N ASP A 9 19.19 -1.62 9.43
CA ASP A 9 19.54 -1.75 8.01
C ASP A 9 19.23 -3.20 7.58
N PRO A 10 18.08 -3.43 6.91
CA PRO A 10 17.74 -4.73 6.37
C PRO A 10 18.54 -5.13 5.12
N ASP A 11 19.60 -4.39 4.78
CA ASP A 11 20.42 -4.49 3.56
C ASP A 11 19.72 -3.87 2.33
N VAL A 12 20.27 -4.09 1.15
CA VAL A 12 19.76 -3.55 -0.12
C VAL A 12 18.56 -4.34 -0.64
N PHE A 13 17.60 -3.62 -1.23
CA PHE A 13 16.56 -4.25 -2.07
C PHE A 13 16.91 -4.12 -3.56
N PHE A 14 16.31 -5.00 -4.36
CA PHE A 14 16.47 -5.03 -5.82
C PHE A 14 15.11 -5.05 -6.50
N ILE A 15 14.91 -4.14 -7.46
CA ILE A 15 13.76 -4.11 -8.36
C ILE A 15 14.17 -4.59 -9.76
N ARG A 16 15.44 -4.35 -10.16
CA ARG A 16 15.94 -4.69 -11.50
C ARG A 16 15.69 -6.14 -11.88
N SER A 17 15.38 -6.35 -13.15
CA SER A 17 15.39 -7.66 -13.80
C SER A 17 16.75 -8.01 -14.38
N ASP A 18 17.57 -7.01 -14.71
CA ASP A 18 18.93 -7.23 -15.20
C ASP A 18 19.80 -7.95 -14.15
N ASN A 19 20.41 -9.06 -14.56
CA ASN A 19 21.31 -9.88 -13.73
C ASN A 19 20.75 -10.22 -12.32
N ASN A 20 19.44 -10.46 -12.23
CA ASN A 20 18.75 -10.79 -10.99
C ASN A 20 17.97 -12.10 -11.13
N LYS A 21 18.07 -12.97 -10.12
CA LYS A 21 17.38 -14.28 -10.09
C LYS A 21 16.05 -14.24 -9.36
N LEU A 22 15.75 -13.14 -8.65
CA LEU A 22 14.50 -12.98 -7.94
C LEU A 22 13.35 -12.85 -8.93
N SER A 23 12.27 -13.57 -8.67
CA SER A 23 10.98 -13.39 -9.33
C SER A 23 10.36 -12.02 -9.01
N GLU A 24 9.38 -11.59 -9.79
CA GLU A 24 8.61 -10.36 -9.53
C GLU A 24 7.92 -10.37 -8.17
N VAL A 25 7.51 -11.56 -7.70
CA VAL A 25 6.93 -11.76 -6.37
C VAL A 25 7.97 -11.51 -5.28
N GLU A 26 9.14 -12.15 -5.40
CA GLU A 26 10.22 -12.03 -4.41
C GLU A 26 10.79 -10.61 -4.34
N LYS A 27 10.97 -9.94 -5.48
CA LYS A 27 11.41 -8.53 -5.52
C LYS A 27 10.46 -7.62 -4.76
N HIS A 28 9.15 -7.79 -5.00
CA HIS A 28 8.12 -7.01 -4.32
C HIS A 28 8.06 -7.32 -2.83
N THR A 29 8.20 -8.60 -2.45
CA THR A 29 8.31 -9.04 -1.06
C THR A 29 9.49 -8.38 -0.36
N LEU A 30 10.69 -8.47 -0.95
CA LEU A 30 11.91 -7.88 -0.42
C LEU A 30 11.74 -6.37 -0.25
N LEU A 31 11.19 -5.68 -1.25
CA LEU A 31 10.93 -4.25 -1.19
C LEU A 31 9.98 -3.88 -0.04
N ILE A 32 8.82 -4.53 0.11
CA ILE A 32 7.87 -4.21 1.18
C ILE A 32 8.50 -4.42 2.55
N VAL A 33 9.19 -5.56 2.74
CA VAL A 33 9.83 -5.89 4.01
C VAL A 33 10.89 -4.84 4.36
N ASN A 34 11.74 -4.45 3.41
CA ASN A 34 12.74 -3.40 3.59
C ASN A 34 12.11 -2.03 3.87
N LEU A 35 11.06 -1.66 3.13
CA LEU A 35 10.43 -0.35 3.23
C LEU A 35 9.71 -0.15 4.58
N VAL A 36 9.08 -1.20 5.10
CA VAL A 36 8.28 -1.14 6.34
C VAL A 36 9.13 -1.43 7.59
N LEU A 37 10.04 -2.41 7.55
CA LEU A 37 10.84 -2.80 8.72
C LEU A 37 12.19 -2.07 8.80
N GLY A 38 12.66 -1.52 7.68
CA GLY A 38 13.92 -0.78 7.61
C GLY A 38 13.78 0.68 8.00
N GLN A 39 14.67 1.13 8.89
CA GLN A 39 14.83 2.57 9.12
C GLN A 39 15.61 3.21 7.97
N LEU A 40 16.60 2.47 7.45
CA LEU A 40 17.31 2.79 6.21
C LEU A 40 16.79 1.89 5.08
N THR A 41 16.74 2.43 3.86
CA THR A 41 16.31 1.69 2.67
C THR A 41 17.29 2.01 1.56
N LEU A 42 18.14 1.04 1.23
CA LEU A 42 19.21 1.18 0.24
C LEU A 42 18.90 0.36 -1.00
N MET A 43 19.36 0.84 -2.15
CA MET A 43 19.21 0.18 -3.45
C MET A 43 20.55 0.24 -4.18
N SER A 44 20.92 -0.83 -4.87
CA SER A 44 22.16 -0.90 -5.66
C SER A 44 21.92 -1.01 -7.17
N ASP A 45 20.67 -0.88 -7.60
CA ASP A 45 20.29 -1.05 -9.01
C ASP A 45 20.70 0.13 -9.88
N ASN A 46 21.00 -0.17 -11.15
CA ASN A 46 21.12 0.83 -12.19
C ASN A 46 19.73 1.15 -12.73
N VAL A 47 19.14 2.27 -12.26
CA VAL A 47 17.78 2.71 -12.60
C VAL A 47 17.60 2.94 -14.11
N ASN A 48 18.66 3.20 -14.87
CA ASN A 48 18.56 3.39 -16.32
C ASN A 48 18.18 2.11 -17.08
N LEU A 49 18.28 0.94 -16.44
CA LEU A 49 17.92 -0.35 -17.01
C LEU A 49 16.50 -0.79 -16.63
N TYR A 50 15.75 0.04 -15.91
CA TYR A 50 14.40 -0.30 -15.51
C TYR A 50 13.45 -0.25 -16.70
N SER A 51 12.58 -1.24 -16.76
CA SER A 51 11.33 -1.18 -17.52
C SER A 51 10.37 -0.14 -16.93
N ASP A 52 9.33 0.20 -17.67
CA ASP A 52 8.29 1.14 -17.21
C ASP A 52 7.61 0.68 -15.91
N LEU A 53 7.42 -0.64 -15.73
CA LEU A 53 6.81 -1.19 -14.52
C LEU A 53 7.74 -1.11 -13.32
N GLU A 54 9.04 -1.35 -13.52
CA GLU A 54 10.06 -1.21 -12.48
C GLU A 54 10.23 0.26 -12.08
N HIS A 55 10.21 1.19 -13.05
CA HIS A 55 10.16 2.62 -12.78
C HIS A 55 8.92 3.02 -12.00
N LYS A 56 7.75 2.46 -12.35
CA LYS A 56 6.50 2.72 -11.63
C LYS A 56 6.56 2.21 -10.19
N LEU A 57 7.09 1.00 -9.97
CA LEU A 57 7.28 0.45 -8.62
C LEU A 57 8.28 1.26 -7.82
N TYR A 58 9.40 1.65 -8.43
CA TYR A 58 10.41 2.46 -7.76
C TYR A 58 9.89 3.86 -7.41
N ALA A 59 9.19 4.52 -8.33
CA ALA A 59 8.58 5.82 -8.06
C ALA A 59 7.56 5.76 -6.91
N SER A 60 6.87 4.63 -6.74
CA SER A 60 5.88 4.43 -5.67
C SER A 60 6.51 4.21 -4.29
N THR A 61 7.85 4.18 -4.15
CA THR A 61 8.52 4.12 -2.84
C THR A 61 8.85 5.52 -2.28
N PHE A 62 8.55 6.59 -3.02
CA PHE A 62 8.92 7.95 -2.64
C PHE A 62 7.71 8.83 -2.26
N PRO A 63 7.83 9.65 -1.21
CA PRO A 63 8.93 9.67 -0.25
C PRO A 63 8.87 8.44 0.67
N LYS A 64 10.02 8.02 1.23
CA LYS A 64 10.06 6.89 2.16
C LYS A 64 9.04 7.10 3.28
N PRO A 65 8.12 6.14 3.50
CA PRO A 65 7.15 6.25 4.57
C PRO A 65 7.83 6.04 5.92
N GLU A 66 7.37 6.78 6.93
CA GLU A 66 7.70 6.54 8.34
C GLU A 66 6.73 5.49 8.89
N ALA A 67 7.03 4.22 8.62
CA ALA A 67 6.26 3.12 9.17
C ALA A 67 6.68 2.83 10.61
N LYS A 68 5.70 2.73 11.51
CA LYS A 68 5.88 2.34 12.90
C LYS A 68 5.25 0.97 13.12
N VAL A 69 6.09 -0.06 13.20
CA VAL A 69 5.65 -1.42 13.53
C VAL A 69 5.07 -1.46 14.93
N THR A 70 3.86 -2.00 15.05
CA THR A 70 3.12 -2.13 16.31
C THR A 70 3.03 -3.58 16.77
N GLY A 71 3.18 -4.55 15.86
CA GLY A 71 3.18 -5.97 16.20
C GLY A 71 3.68 -6.86 15.06
N MET A 72 4.17 -8.03 15.42
CA MET A 72 4.51 -9.10 14.48
C MET A 72 4.04 -10.43 15.07
N THR A 73 3.38 -11.26 14.25
CA THR A 73 2.82 -12.54 14.68
C THR A 73 3.24 -13.63 13.70
N SER A 74 3.80 -14.73 14.22
CA SER A 74 4.03 -15.93 13.42
C SER A 74 2.70 -16.65 13.19
N LEU A 75 2.42 -17.00 11.95
CA LEU A 75 1.19 -17.69 11.54
C LEU A 75 1.46 -19.16 11.20
N GLY A 76 2.66 -19.47 10.71
CA GLY A 76 3.05 -20.79 10.22
C GLY A 76 4.54 -20.84 9.91
N LEU A 77 4.96 -21.87 9.17
CA LEU A 77 6.35 -22.00 8.73
C LEU A 77 6.76 -20.76 7.93
N GLU A 78 7.73 -20.01 8.46
CA GLU A 78 8.31 -18.80 7.86
C GLU A 78 7.26 -17.80 7.32
N THR A 79 6.09 -17.77 7.95
CA THR A 79 4.96 -16.92 7.54
C THR A 79 4.56 -16.00 8.68
N TYR A 80 4.51 -14.70 8.41
CA TYR A 80 4.32 -13.67 9.42
C TYR A 80 3.23 -12.69 9.01
N ARG A 81 2.48 -12.20 10.00
CA ARG A 81 1.72 -10.96 9.91
C ARG A 81 2.51 -9.86 10.59
N VAL A 82 2.58 -8.69 9.96
CA VAL A 82 3.11 -7.47 10.57
C VAL A 82 2.01 -6.42 10.58
N ASP A 83 1.77 -5.87 11.76
CA ASP A 83 0.84 -4.78 12.03
C ASP A 83 1.66 -3.49 12.23
N TYR A 84 1.30 -2.41 11.54
CA TYR A 84 2.04 -1.15 11.60
C TYR A 84 1.14 0.05 11.30
N THR A 85 1.63 1.24 11.67
CA THR A 85 0.97 2.51 11.36
C THR A 85 1.86 3.41 10.52
N CYS A 86 1.25 4.21 9.66
CA CYS A 86 1.93 5.26 8.89
C CYS A 86 0.94 6.39 8.60
N ASN A 87 1.32 7.65 8.85
CA ASN A 87 0.46 8.83 8.69
C ASN A 87 -0.94 8.66 9.32
N GLN A 88 -0.98 8.20 10.57
CA GLN A 88 -2.22 7.94 11.34
C GLN A 88 -3.14 6.84 10.75
N ARG A 89 -2.70 6.12 9.72
CA ARG A 89 -3.42 4.99 9.14
C ARG A 89 -2.85 3.67 9.65
N GLN A 90 -3.72 2.67 9.73
CA GLN A 90 -3.38 1.31 10.14
C GLN A 90 -3.20 0.43 8.91
N TYR A 91 -2.15 -0.39 8.92
CA TYR A 91 -1.84 -1.32 7.85
C TYR A 91 -1.48 -2.68 8.44
N ILE A 92 -1.69 -3.70 7.64
CA ILE A 92 -1.15 -5.03 7.86
C ILE A 92 -0.49 -5.51 6.57
N PHE A 93 0.58 -6.26 6.69
CA PHE A 93 0.99 -7.13 5.60
C PHE A 93 1.16 -8.56 6.10
N TYR A 94 0.93 -9.50 5.21
CA TYR A 94 1.29 -10.89 5.40
C TYR A 94 2.43 -11.22 4.47
N THR A 95 3.47 -11.85 5.00
CA THR A 95 4.62 -12.31 4.21
C THR A 95 4.78 -13.81 4.44
N ASN A 96 4.79 -14.56 3.35
CA ASN A 96 5.12 -15.97 3.34
C ASN A 96 6.52 -16.13 2.77
N LEU A 97 7.53 -16.36 3.61
CA LEU A 97 8.90 -16.56 3.16
C LEU A 97 9.19 -18.03 2.84
N SER A 98 8.27 -18.94 3.17
CA SER A 98 8.42 -20.37 2.95
C SER A 98 8.24 -20.77 1.47
N PRO A 99 8.74 -21.95 1.07
CA PRO A 99 8.52 -22.49 -0.27
C PRO A 99 7.12 -23.09 -0.48
N LEU A 100 6.25 -23.07 0.54
CA LEU A 100 4.90 -23.65 0.50
C LEU A 100 3.84 -22.55 0.51
N PRO A 101 2.69 -22.72 -0.15
CA PRO A 101 1.60 -21.75 -0.06
C PRO A 101 1.00 -21.73 1.35
N TYR A 102 0.44 -20.59 1.74
CA TYR A 102 -0.22 -20.42 3.04
C TYR A 102 -1.54 -19.65 2.88
N THR A 103 -2.56 -20.03 3.64
CA THR A 103 -3.85 -19.33 3.68
C THR A 103 -4.12 -18.82 5.08
N THR A 104 -4.48 -17.54 5.18
CA THR A 104 -4.89 -16.89 6.42
C THR A 104 -6.19 -16.11 6.22
N HIS A 105 -6.64 -15.38 7.23
CA HIS A 105 -7.83 -14.52 7.13
C HIS A 105 -7.50 -13.11 7.59
N LEU A 106 -8.16 -12.12 6.96
CA LEU A 106 -8.09 -10.72 7.42
C LEU A 106 -8.68 -10.60 8.83
N PRO A 107 -8.05 -9.84 9.74
CA PRO A 107 -8.53 -9.72 11.11
C PRO A 107 -9.78 -8.84 11.17
N LEU A 108 -10.61 -9.10 12.18
CA LEU A 108 -11.69 -8.20 12.56
C LEU A 108 -11.13 -6.87 13.08
N GLY A 109 -11.97 -5.84 13.11
CA GLY A 109 -11.65 -4.58 13.75
C GLY A 109 -11.63 -4.67 15.28
N GLU A 110 -11.53 -3.51 15.92
CA GLU A 110 -11.72 -3.40 17.37
C GLU A 110 -13.13 -3.89 17.74
N ASP A 111 -13.28 -4.50 18.92
CA ASP A 111 -14.55 -5.07 19.39
C ASP A 111 -15.18 -6.12 18.45
N ALA A 112 -14.35 -6.85 17.69
CA ALA A 112 -14.77 -7.89 16.76
C ALA A 112 -15.71 -7.41 15.64
N GLN A 113 -15.70 -6.11 15.34
CA GLN A 113 -16.53 -5.54 14.28
C GLN A 113 -15.98 -5.84 12.88
N ASP A 114 -16.90 -5.93 11.91
CA ASP A 114 -16.52 -6.05 10.51
C ASP A 114 -15.87 -4.76 10.00
N VAL A 115 -14.74 -4.91 9.32
CA VAL A 115 -14.01 -3.79 8.69
C VAL A 115 -13.60 -4.15 7.28
N TYR A 116 -13.28 -3.14 6.49
CA TYR A 116 -12.74 -3.32 5.15
C TYR A 116 -11.24 -3.06 5.10
N TYR A 117 -10.56 -3.71 4.18
CA TYR A 117 -9.16 -3.53 3.87
C TYR A 117 -9.00 -3.24 2.39
N PHE A 118 -8.19 -2.23 2.07
CA PHE A 118 -7.80 -1.92 0.70
C PHE A 118 -6.47 -2.59 0.36
N GLU A 119 -6.43 -3.25 -0.80
CA GLU A 119 -5.22 -3.83 -1.37
C GLU A 119 -4.92 -3.17 -2.72
N HIS A 120 -3.65 -2.84 -2.94
CA HIS A 120 -3.10 -2.57 -4.26
C HIS A 120 -2.09 -3.68 -4.59
N SER A 121 -2.37 -4.46 -5.62
CA SER A 121 -1.54 -5.63 -5.95
C SER A 121 -0.17 -5.22 -6.51
N ASN A 122 0.77 -6.18 -6.47
CA ASN A 122 2.11 -6.02 -7.03
C ASN A 122 2.06 -5.57 -8.50
N VAL A 123 2.47 -4.33 -8.75
CA VAL A 123 2.40 -3.67 -10.07
C VAL A 123 3.27 -4.33 -11.13
N LEU A 124 4.28 -5.13 -10.75
CA LEU A 124 5.09 -5.90 -11.69
C LEU A 124 4.26 -7.03 -12.35
N ILE A 125 3.30 -7.60 -11.61
CA ILE A 125 2.47 -8.71 -12.09
C ILE A 125 1.13 -8.20 -12.60
N LYS A 126 0.45 -7.37 -11.80
CA LYS A 126 -0.88 -6.84 -12.11
C LYS A 126 -1.14 -5.54 -11.35
N ASP A 127 -1.59 -4.51 -12.06
CA ASP A 127 -2.07 -3.27 -11.45
C ASP A 127 -3.57 -3.36 -11.15
N LYS A 128 -3.94 -4.04 -10.04
CA LYS A 128 -5.32 -4.21 -9.57
C LYS A 128 -5.47 -3.64 -8.15
N VAL A 129 -6.65 -3.09 -7.87
CA VAL A 129 -7.08 -2.76 -6.51
C VAL A 129 -8.22 -3.65 -6.07
N ASP A 130 -8.36 -3.86 -4.77
CA ASP A 130 -9.43 -4.65 -4.17
C ASP A 130 -9.84 -4.09 -2.81
N TRP A 131 -11.10 -4.33 -2.43
CA TRP A 131 -11.63 -4.06 -1.09
C TRP A 131 -12.17 -5.34 -0.50
N LEU A 132 -11.47 -5.83 0.51
CA LEU A 132 -11.73 -7.12 1.14
C LEU A 132 -12.29 -6.90 2.53
N LYS A 133 -13.37 -7.61 2.85
CA LYS A 133 -13.96 -7.59 4.19
C LYS A 133 -13.09 -8.37 5.16
N SER A 134 -13.09 -8.01 6.44
CA SER A 134 -12.56 -8.85 7.51
C SER A 134 -13.06 -10.29 7.38
N GLN A 135 -12.24 -11.25 7.83
CA GLN A 135 -12.48 -12.69 7.67
C GLN A 135 -12.44 -13.21 6.23
N THR A 136 -12.13 -12.38 5.22
CA THR A 136 -11.83 -12.88 3.88
C THR A 136 -10.56 -13.73 3.91
N ALA A 137 -10.60 -14.90 3.29
CA ALA A 137 -9.43 -15.78 3.14
C ALA A 137 -8.39 -15.15 2.20
N ILE A 138 -7.16 -15.04 2.69
CA ILE A 138 -6.00 -14.53 1.98
C ILE A 138 -5.07 -15.69 1.69
N PHE A 139 -5.03 -16.08 0.42
CA PHE A 139 -4.04 -17.00 -0.11
C PHE A 139 -2.74 -16.25 -0.42
N LEU A 140 -1.62 -16.80 0.05
CA LEU A 140 -0.25 -16.36 -0.19
C LEU A 140 0.49 -17.46 -0.94
N LYS A 141 1.04 -17.12 -2.10
CA LYS A 141 1.99 -17.97 -2.81
C LYS A 141 3.29 -18.11 -2.01
N PRO A 142 4.14 -19.10 -2.33
CA PRO A 142 5.52 -19.11 -1.86
C PRO A 142 6.20 -17.75 -2.11
N HIS A 143 6.92 -17.26 -1.10
CA HIS A 143 7.72 -16.02 -1.16
C HIS A 143 6.92 -14.73 -1.42
N GLU A 144 5.59 -14.75 -1.24
CA GLU A 144 4.71 -13.61 -1.51
C GLU A 144 4.41 -12.77 -0.26
N THR A 145 4.44 -11.45 -0.44
CA THR A 145 3.91 -10.48 0.51
C THR A 145 2.71 -9.74 -0.07
N ARG A 146 1.62 -9.72 0.68
CA ARG A 146 0.41 -8.93 0.36
C ARG A 146 0.17 -7.90 1.46
N MET A 147 -0.08 -6.66 1.06
CA MET A 147 -0.26 -5.50 1.95
C MET A 147 -1.69 -5.00 1.89
N PHE A 148 -2.20 -4.61 3.05
CA PHE A 148 -3.57 -4.16 3.25
C PHE A 148 -3.60 -2.91 4.11
N MET A 149 -4.25 -1.85 3.62
CA MET A 149 -4.59 -0.69 4.44
C MET A 149 -5.97 -0.91 5.06
N LYS A 150 -6.08 -0.82 6.39
CA LYS A 150 -7.37 -0.90 7.07
C LYS A 150 -8.16 0.39 6.83
N ILE A 151 -9.42 0.25 6.40
CA ILE A 151 -10.32 1.37 6.16
C ILE A 151 -10.95 1.80 7.50
N SER A 152 -10.77 3.08 7.85
CA SER A 152 -11.28 3.66 9.10
C SER A 152 -12.14 4.91 8.88
N ASP A 153 -12.17 5.45 7.68
CA ASP A 153 -12.84 6.70 7.32
C ASP A 153 -13.38 6.61 5.87
N ARG A 154 -13.76 7.75 5.29
CA ARG A 154 -14.23 7.82 3.90
C ARG A 154 -13.12 7.65 2.86
N PHE A 155 -11.85 7.65 3.25
CA PHE A 155 -10.74 7.37 2.34
C PHE A 155 -10.59 5.87 2.13
N MET A 156 -10.81 5.44 0.89
CA MET A 156 -10.90 4.03 0.53
C MET A 156 -9.60 3.50 -0.09
N GLY A 157 -8.53 4.28 -0.16
CA GLY A 157 -7.23 3.85 -0.68
C GLY A 157 -6.75 4.63 -1.88
N SER A 158 -5.54 4.31 -2.32
CA SER A 158 -4.85 5.00 -3.40
C SER A 158 -3.79 4.11 -4.05
N THR A 159 -3.26 4.55 -5.20
CA THR A 159 -2.24 3.80 -5.96
C THR A 159 -0.98 4.60 -6.23
N GLY A 160 -0.82 5.77 -5.62
CA GLY A 160 0.33 6.65 -5.89
C GLY A 160 1.59 6.26 -5.13
N HIS A 161 1.45 5.54 -4.03
CA HIS A 161 2.55 5.02 -3.24
C HIS A 161 2.32 3.55 -2.88
N LEU A 162 3.38 2.79 -2.66
CA LEU A 162 3.33 1.37 -2.27
C LEU A 162 2.55 1.15 -0.97
N LEU A 163 2.61 2.15 -0.07
CA LEU A 163 1.75 2.27 1.12
C LEU A 163 0.62 3.27 0.80
N PRO A 164 -0.61 2.80 0.56
CA PRO A 164 -1.72 3.65 0.13
C PRO A 164 -1.99 4.82 1.09
N GLY A 165 -2.12 6.03 0.56
CA GLY A 165 -2.46 7.24 1.30
C GLY A 165 -1.26 8.03 1.80
N THR A 166 -0.04 7.49 1.69
CA THR A 166 1.18 8.19 2.14
C THR A 166 1.61 9.33 1.21
N GLU A 167 1.07 9.35 -0.02
CA GLU A 167 1.22 10.43 -0.99
C GLU A 167 0.41 11.69 -0.67
N ILE A 168 -0.60 11.54 0.20
CA ILE A 168 -1.51 12.60 0.59
C ILE A 168 -0.88 13.40 1.73
N ASP A 169 -0.85 14.72 1.55
CA ASP A 169 -0.42 15.67 2.58
C ASP A 169 -1.61 16.12 3.43
N SER A 170 -2.73 16.44 2.79
CA SER A 170 -3.99 16.72 3.47
C SER A 170 -5.21 16.24 2.67
N LEU A 171 -6.24 15.81 3.39
CA LEU A 171 -7.51 15.36 2.84
C LEU A 171 -8.65 15.94 3.66
N SER A 172 -9.52 16.70 3.01
CA SER A 172 -10.76 17.21 3.60
C SER A 172 -11.94 16.71 2.78
N ILE A 173 -12.89 16.04 3.43
CA ILE A 173 -14.07 15.46 2.81
C ILE A 173 -15.31 16.09 3.46
N THR A 174 -15.82 17.16 2.86
CA THR A 174 -17.11 17.78 3.20
C THR A 174 -18.03 17.70 1.97
N ASP A 175 -18.84 18.72 1.68
CA ASP A 175 -19.59 18.84 0.42
C ASP A 175 -18.65 18.96 -0.79
N VAL A 176 -17.43 19.47 -0.56
CA VAL A 176 -16.35 19.54 -1.55
C VAL A 176 -15.16 18.76 -1.01
N VAL A 177 -14.62 17.88 -1.83
CA VAL A 177 -13.40 17.14 -1.49
C VAL A 177 -12.19 17.96 -1.90
N ARG A 178 -11.27 18.18 -0.96
CA ARG A 178 -9.99 18.83 -1.21
C ARG A 178 -8.85 17.90 -0.82
N ILE A 179 -7.95 17.68 -1.77
CA ILE A 179 -6.78 16.81 -1.63
C ILE A 179 -5.54 17.66 -1.94
N THR A 180 -4.57 17.63 -1.04
CA THR A 180 -3.22 18.13 -1.31
C THR A 180 -2.29 16.94 -1.32
N THR A 181 -1.49 16.79 -2.37
CA THR A 181 -0.49 15.73 -2.48
C THR A 181 0.91 16.30 -2.26
N LYS A 182 1.85 15.47 -1.83
CA LYS A 182 3.23 15.91 -1.70
C LYS A 182 3.81 16.27 -3.08
N LYS A 183 4.69 17.29 -3.13
CA LYS A 183 5.20 17.95 -4.36
C LYS A 183 5.99 17.07 -5.36
N ARG A 184 6.05 15.75 -5.18
CA ARG A 184 6.88 14.84 -5.99
C ARG A 184 6.13 13.68 -6.65
N TYR A 185 4.80 13.66 -6.58
CA TYR A 185 4.02 12.64 -7.27
C TYR A 185 3.66 13.12 -8.69
N THR A 186 4.25 12.47 -9.69
CA THR A 186 4.12 12.82 -11.12
C THR A 186 3.43 11.74 -11.96
N ALA A 187 3.09 10.59 -11.35
CA ALA A 187 2.40 9.49 -12.03
C ALA A 187 0.88 9.69 -12.05
N LYS A 188 0.20 9.10 -13.05
CA LYS A 188 -1.27 9.00 -13.12
C LYS A 188 -1.78 8.15 -11.97
N ASN A 189 -2.09 8.79 -10.86
CA ASN A 189 -2.45 8.14 -9.61
C ASN A 189 -3.96 8.10 -9.46
N LYS A 190 -4.43 7.09 -8.73
CA LYS A 190 -5.85 6.89 -8.45
C LYS A 190 -6.04 7.08 -6.95
N LEU A 191 -7.05 7.88 -6.59
CA LEU A 191 -7.56 7.99 -5.23
C LEU A 191 -9.00 7.51 -5.21
N TYR A 192 -9.36 6.79 -4.15
CA TYR A 192 -10.71 6.27 -3.96
C TYR A 192 -11.29 6.84 -2.68
N ILE A 193 -12.49 7.41 -2.78
CA ILE A 193 -13.22 7.96 -1.64
C ILE A 193 -14.63 7.38 -1.64
N ARG A 194 -15.14 7.00 -0.48
CA ARG A 194 -16.48 6.46 -0.31
C ARG A 194 -17.54 7.48 -0.74
N LEU A 195 -18.48 7.03 -1.56
CA LEU A 195 -19.59 7.83 -2.04
C LEU A 195 -20.88 7.43 -1.31
N ASP A 196 -21.36 8.31 -0.46
CA ASP A 196 -22.57 8.10 0.35
C ASP A 196 -23.78 8.89 -0.19
N GLY A 197 -23.64 9.56 -1.34
CA GLY A 197 -24.67 10.42 -1.92
C GLY A 197 -24.31 10.90 -3.33
N GLU A 198 -24.52 12.18 -3.61
CA GLU A 198 -24.14 12.81 -4.88
C GLU A 198 -22.61 12.91 -5.04
N ILE A 199 -22.16 12.93 -6.29
CA ILE A 199 -20.73 13.03 -6.61
C ILE A 199 -20.27 14.45 -6.25
N PRO A 200 -19.36 14.61 -5.26
CA PRO A 200 -18.89 15.93 -4.86
C PRO A 200 -17.95 16.51 -5.92
N GLN A 201 -17.79 17.83 -5.91
CA GLN A 201 -16.65 18.45 -6.58
C GLN A 201 -15.36 18.04 -5.87
N VAL A 202 -14.33 17.70 -6.65
CA VAL A 202 -13.04 17.27 -6.12
C VAL A 202 -11.94 18.17 -6.65
N TYR A 203 -11.15 18.75 -5.75
CA TYR A 203 -9.96 19.52 -6.08
C TYR A 203 -8.71 18.79 -5.61
N VAL A 204 -7.76 18.57 -6.51
CA VAL A 204 -6.43 18.04 -6.21
C VAL A 204 -5.41 19.15 -6.47
N ASN A 205 -4.64 19.53 -5.44
CA ASN A 205 -3.69 20.64 -5.51
C ASN A 205 -4.32 21.91 -6.11
N GLN A 206 -5.50 22.28 -5.60
CA GLN A 206 -6.31 23.42 -6.05
C GLN A 206 -6.86 23.34 -7.49
N THR A 207 -6.59 22.25 -8.21
CA THR A 207 -7.10 22.03 -9.58
C THR A 207 -8.31 21.10 -9.55
N LEU A 208 -9.37 21.42 -10.28
CA LEU A 208 -10.54 20.55 -10.41
C LEU A 208 -10.13 19.22 -11.06
N ALA A 209 -10.38 18.11 -10.37
CA ALA A 209 -9.98 16.78 -10.82
C ALA A 209 -11.12 16.07 -11.54
N GLN A 210 -10.76 15.13 -12.43
CA GLN A 210 -11.75 14.25 -13.06
C GLN A 210 -12.15 13.14 -12.09
N VAL A 211 -13.47 12.98 -11.93
CA VAL A 211 -14.08 12.03 -11.00
C VAL A 211 -14.97 11.07 -11.77
N LYS A 212 -14.90 9.79 -11.43
CA LYS A 212 -15.80 8.76 -11.95
C LYS A 212 -16.40 7.97 -10.80
N LYS A 213 -17.73 7.84 -10.76
CA LYS A 213 -18.40 6.91 -9.84
C LYS A 213 -18.03 5.48 -10.22
N TYR A 214 -17.73 4.67 -9.22
CA TYR A 214 -17.38 3.27 -9.37
C TYR A 214 -18.07 2.45 -8.29
N VAL A 215 -18.99 1.58 -8.70
CA VAL A 215 -19.66 0.63 -7.81
C VAL A 215 -18.81 -0.62 -7.78
N TRP A 216 -18.23 -0.93 -6.62
CA TRP A 216 -17.38 -2.11 -6.44
C TRP A 216 -18.22 -3.36 -6.17
N ASN A 217 -19.10 -3.26 -5.16
CA ASN A 217 -20.06 -4.29 -4.80
C ASN A 217 -21.31 -3.63 -4.18
N GLN A 218 -22.18 -4.42 -3.55
CA GLN A 218 -23.41 -3.93 -2.93
C GLN A 218 -23.16 -2.94 -1.78
N ASP A 219 -22.01 -3.06 -1.08
CA ASP A 219 -21.68 -2.28 0.11
C ASP A 219 -20.75 -1.09 -0.18
N ILE A 220 -19.98 -1.18 -1.25
CA ILE A 220 -18.90 -0.25 -1.58
C ILE A 220 -19.20 0.43 -2.91
N THR A 221 -19.52 1.72 -2.81
CA THR A 221 -19.47 2.65 -3.94
C THR A 221 -18.43 3.71 -3.63
N VAL A 222 -17.53 3.96 -4.57
CA VAL A 222 -16.48 4.97 -4.45
C VAL A 222 -16.53 5.94 -5.61
N ILE A 223 -16.00 7.13 -5.39
CA ILE A 223 -15.51 7.98 -6.47
C ILE A 223 -14.05 7.65 -6.72
N LYS A 224 -13.69 7.45 -7.98
CA LYS A 224 -12.32 7.33 -8.46
C LYS A 224 -11.87 8.68 -9.00
N ILE A 225 -10.80 9.20 -8.42
CA ILE A 225 -10.17 10.47 -8.79
C ILE A 225 -8.85 10.12 -9.49
N THR A 226 -8.62 10.68 -10.68
CA THR A 226 -7.36 10.49 -11.41
C THR A 226 -6.65 11.84 -11.56
N PHE A 227 -5.37 11.89 -11.19
CA PHE A 227 -4.51 13.08 -11.21
C PHE A 227 -3.07 12.69 -11.53
#